data_AF-A0A096FND3-F1
#
_entry.id   AF-A0A096FND3-F1
#
_cell.length_a   1.000
_cell.length_b   1.000
_cell.length_c   1.000
_cell.angle_alpha   90.00
_cell.angle_beta   90.00
_cell.angle_gamma   90.00
#
_symmetry.space_group_name_H-M   'P 1'
#
loop_
_entity.id
_entity.type
_entity.pdbx_description
1 polymer ?
#
loop_
_entity_poly.entity_id
_entity_poly.type
_entity_poly.pdbx_seq_one_letter_code
_entity_poly.pdbx_strand_id
1 'polypeptide(L)'
;MLDLGFDAPNHRDNVYLEISRNALAKRGLLMLICVPAFFWLLFVPSLLRDTWKYGEALMFFIGPLCIGAVTWCVASGVRLDVSPPRDEPLRFNRARQRIYAYNFRYRWWNPFERWQVVPVAYDWSQVRAEKYPLMCCAASGGR
;
A
#
# COMPACT_ATOMS: atom_id res chain seq x y z
N MET A 1 30.04 20.55 1.06
CA MET A 1 28.71 20.37 0.43
C MET A 1 28.39 18.89 0.62
N LEU A 2 27.52 18.54 1.56
CA LEU A 2 27.23 17.13 1.91
C LEU A 2 26.25 16.57 0.88
N ASP A 3 26.66 15.52 0.17
CA ASP A 3 25.83 14.79 -0.78
C ASP A 3 24.74 14.04 0.00
N LEU A 4 23.51 14.56 -0.03
CA LEU A 4 22.37 14.04 0.74
C LEU A 4 21.61 12.89 0.03
N GLY A 5 22.16 12.33 -1.05
CA GLY A 5 21.69 11.08 -1.69
C GLY A 5 20.15 10.90 -1.72
N PHE A 6 19.67 9.77 -1.21
CA PHE A 6 18.25 9.39 -1.14
C PHE A 6 17.41 10.13 -0.09
N ASP A 7 18.04 10.89 0.81
CA ASP A 7 17.40 11.62 1.92
C ASP A 7 17.26 13.13 1.63
N ALA A 8 17.53 13.54 0.38
CA ALA A 8 17.39 14.93 -0.02
C ALA A 8 15.91 15.37 0.08
N PRO A 9 15.62 16.54 0.70
CA PRO A 9 14.26 17.06 0.76
C PRO A 9 13.75 17.34 -0.65
N ASN A 10 12.50 16.95 -0.92
CA ASN A 10 11.90 17.05 -2.24
C ASN A 10 11.71 18.51 -2.68
N HIS A 11 11.44 19.40 -1.72
CA HIS A 11 11.34 20.84 -1.93
C HIS A 11 11.82 21.60 -0.69
N ARG A 12 12.60 22.66 -0.88
CA ARG A 12 13.20 23.45 0.20
C ARG A 12 13.21 24.94 -0.15
N ASP A 13 12.31 25.67 0.48
CA ASP A 13 12.23 27.12 0.40
C ASP A 13 12.43 27.77 1.78
N ASN A 14 12.49 29.09 1.78
CA ASN A 14 12.53 29.89 3.01
C ASN A 14 11.20 29.80 3.80
N VAL A 15 10.11 29.45 3.12
CA VAL A 15 8.77 29.37 3.70
C VAL A 15 8.48 27.97 4.25
N TYR A 16 8.76 26.92 3.48
CA TYR A 16 8.48 25.55 3.87
C TYR A 16 9.52 24.55 3.33
N LEU A 17 9.60 23.41 4.01
CA LEU A 17 10.45 22.27 3.68
C LEU A 17 9.57 21.03 3.54
N GLU A 18 9.72 20.29 2.45
CA GLU A 18 9.01 19.03 2.19
C GLU A 18 9.96 17.84 2.26
N ILE A 19 9.62 16.86 3.09
CA ILE A 19 10.37 15.60 3.20
C ILE A 19 9.48 14.45 2.72
N SER A 20 9.91 13.72 1.69
CA SER A 20 9.20 12.54 1.20
C SER A 20 9.31 11.40 2.21
N ARG A 21 8.18 10.81 2.59
CA ARG A 21 8.15 9.54 3.33
C ARG A 21 8.32 8.41 2.33
N ASN A 22 9.54 8.07 1.95
CA ASN A 22 9.77 7.03 0.94
C ASN A 22 9.67 5.64 1.57
N ALA A 23 8.46 5.08 1.71
CA ALA A 23 8.30 3.65 1.89
C ALA A 23 8.42 2.97 0.52
N LEU A 24 9.66 2.75 0.07
CA LEU A 24 9.96 1.96 -1.12
C LEU A 24 9.71 0.46 -0.82
N ALA A 25 8.47 0.08 -0.53
CA ALA A 25 8.11 -1.30 -0.22
C ALA A 25 7.65 -2.01 -1.51
N LYS A 26 8.55 -2.85 -2.07
CA LYS A 26 8.31 -3.96 -3.01
C LYS A 26 6.99 -3.88 -3.82
N ARG A 27 6.97 -3.01 -4.83
CA ARG A 27 5.80 -2.84 -5.71
C ARG A 27 5.65 -4.01 -6.69
N GLY A 28 4.43 -4.51 -6.89
CA GLY A 28 4.04 -5.42 -7.97
C GLY A 28 4.19 -6.92 -7.69
N LEU A 29 4.71 -7.32 -6.53
CA LEU A 29 4.83 -8.73 -6.17
C LEU A 29 3.47 -9.40 -5.96
N LEU A 30 2.49 -8.67 -5.40
CA LEU A 30 1.14 -9.19 -5.19
C LEU A 30 0.41 -9.32 -6.53
N MET A 31 0.60 -8.37 -7.46
CA MET A 31 0.05 -8.46 -8.82
C MET A 31 0.51 -9.72 -9.57
N LEU A 32 1.79 -10.10 -9.44
CA LEU A 32 2.34 -11.32 -10.08
C LEU A 32 1.66 -12.60 -9.61
N ILE A 33 1.07 -12.60 -8.41
CA ILE A 33 0.40 -13.78 -7.83
C ILE A 33 -1.11 -13.71 -8.06
N CYS A 34 -1.72 -12.54 -7.84
CA CYS A 34 -3.17 -12.39 -7.89
C CYS A 34 -3.77 -12.53 -9.30
N VAL A 35 -3.08 -12.03 -10.33
CA VAL A 35 -3.57 -12.11 -11.71
C VAL A 35 -3.63 -13.55 -12.25
N PRO A 36 -2.55 -14.35 -12.20
CA PRO A 36 -2.62 -15.73 -12.65
C PRO A 36 -3.53 -16.60 -11.77
N ALA A 37 -3.61 -16.33 -10.46
CA ALA A 37 -4.54 -17.03 -9.57
C ALA A 37 -6.01 -16.81 -9.97
N PHE A 38 -6.37 -15.59 -10.41
CA PHE A 38 -7.71 -15.29 -10.92
C PHE A 38 -8.05 -16.08 -12.18
N PHE A 39 -7.15 -16.09 -13.17
CA PHE A 39 -7.35 -16.86 -14.40
C PHE A 39 -7.41 -18.36 -14.17
N TRP A 40 -6.59 -18.89 -13.25
CA TRP A 40 -6.65 -20.29 -12.84
C TRP A 40 -8.04 -20.64 -12.26
N LEU A 41 -8.62 -19.74 -11.44
CA LEU A 41 -9.91 -19.98 -10.82
C LEU A 41 -11.09 -19.93 -11.79
N LEU A 42 -11.00 -19.16 -12.88
CA LEU A 42 -11.96 -19.19 -13.97
C LEU A 42 -11.83 -20.46 -14.83
N PHE A 43 -10.62 -21.01 -14.91
CA PHE A 43 -10.32 -22.19 -15.72
C PHE A 43 -10.70 -23.50 -15.01
N VAL A 44 -10.50 -23.62 -13.69
CA VAL A 44 -10.77 -24.84 -12.91
C VAL A 44 -12.21 -25.40 -13.08
N PRO A 45 -13.28 -24.59 -13.07
CA PRO A 45 -14.64 -25.08 -13.32
C PRO A 45 -14.81 -25.77 -14.69
N SER A 46 -14.04 -25.34 -15.70
CA SER A 46 -14.09 -25.95 -17.02
C SER A 46 -13.51 -27.36 -17.06
N LEU A 47 -12.51 -27.65 -16.22
CA LEU A 47 -11.90 -28.97 -16.05
C LEU A 47 -12.79 -29.93 -15.25
N LEU A 48 -13.59 -29.39 -14.33
CA LEU A 48 -14.48 -30.16 -13.44
C LEU A 48 -15.91 -30.29 -13.99
N ARG A 49 -16.14 -29.88 -15.25
CA ARG A 49 -17.47 -29.83 -15.89
C ARG A 49 -18.26 -31.12 -15.77
N ASP A 50 -17.62 -32.27 -15.91
CA ASP A 50 -18.31 -33.56 -15.84
C ASP A 50 -18.71 -33.96 -14.42
N THR A 51 -17.99 -33.49 -13.40
CA THR A 51 -18.38 -33.67 -11.99
C THR A 51 -19.57 -32.80 -11.61
N TRP A 52 -19.68 -31.61 -12.20
CA TRP A 52 -20.80 -30.68 -11.98
C TRP A 52 -22.12 -31.15 -12.56
N LYS A 53 -22.11 -32.03 -13.58
CA LYS A 53 -23.35 -32.58 -14.16
C LYS A 53 -24.19 -33.35 -13.14
N TYR A 54 -23.55 -33.89 -12.11
CA TYR A 54 -24.18 -34.67 -11.03
C TYR A 54 -24.14 -33.93 -9.68
N GLY A 55 -23.80 -32.65 -9.69
CA GLY A 55 -23.66 -31.85 -8.47
C GLY A 55 -25.01 -31.55 -7.83
N GLU A 56 -25.08 -31.74 -6.51
CA GLU A 56 -26.22 -31.32 -5.68
C GLU A 56 -26.49 -29.81 -5.80
N ALA A 57 -27.73 -29.39 -5.54
CA ALA A 57 -28.16 -27.98 -5.61
C ALA A 57 -27.23 -27.02 -4.82
N LEU A 58 -26.61 -27.50 -3.73
CA LEU A 58 -25.65 -26.75 -2.91
C LEU A 58 -24.41 -26.30 -3.69
N MET A 59 -23.90 -27.12 -4.63
CA MET A 59 -22.71 -26.79 -5.42
C MET A 59 -22.94 -25.60 -6.37
N PHE A 60 -24.17 -25.43 -6.86
CA PHE A 60 -24.55 -24.29 -7.69
C PHE A 60 -24.50 -22.95 -6.95
N PHE A 61 -24.65 -22.95 -5.61
CA PHE A 61 -24.51 -21.74 -4.80
C PHE A 61 -23.08 -21.50 -4.33
N ILE A 62 -22.36 -22.56 -3.96
CA ILE A 62 -21.00 -22.47 -3.43
C ILE A 62 -20.01 -22.02 -4.51
N GLY A 63 -20.09 -22.57 -5.72
CA GLY A 63 -19.15 -22.26 -6.80
C GLY A 63 -19.08 -20.76 -7.12
N PRO A 64 -20.20 -20.12 -7.47
CA PRO A 64 -20.24 -18.68 -7.72
C PRO A 64 -19.83 -17.83 -6.51
N LEU A 65 -20.16 -18.26 -5.29
CA LEU A 65 -19.79 -17.55 -4.06
C LEU A 65 -18.27 -17.58 -3.85
N CYS A 66 -17.61 -18.71 -4.08
CA CYS A 66 -16.16 -18.83 -4.03
C CYS A 66 -15.49 -17.98 -5.12
N ILE A 67 -16.01 -17.99 -6.35
CA ILE A 67 -15.50 -17.15 -7.44
C ILE A 67 -15.64 -15.67 -7.09
N GLY A 68 -16.80 -15.25 -6.57
CA GLY A 68 -17.04 -13.88 -6.13
C GLY A 68 -16.08 -13.44 -5.02
N ALA A 69 -15.90 -14.29 -4.00
CA ALA A 69 -14.97 -14.02 -2.90
C ALA A 69 -13.52 -13.88 -3.38
N VAL A 70 -13.05 -14.75 -4.28
CA VAL A 70 -11.67 -14.62 -4.79
C VAL A 70 -11.52 -13.42 -5.71
N THR A 71 -12.51 -13.14 -6.56
CA THR A 71 -12.53 -11.91 -7.38
C THR A 71 -12.40 -10.67 -6.50
N TRP A 72 -13.12 -10.64 -5.37
CA TRP A 72 -13.04 -9.56 -4.39
C TRP A 72 -11.66 -9.43 -3.73
N CYS A 73 -11.06 -10.56 -3.33
CA CYS A 73 -9.72 -10.59 -2.75
C CYS A 73 -8.65 -10.10 -3.74
N VAL A 74 -8.73 -10.55 -5.00
CA VAL A 74 -7.81 -10.12 -6.07
C VAL A 74 -7.97 -8.63 -6.34
N ALA A 75 -9.20 -8.11 -6.48
CA ALA A 75 -9.44 -6.69 -6.70
C ALA A 75 -8.90 -5.82 -5.55
N SER A 76 -9.11 -6.27 -4.31
CA SER A 76 -8.61 -5.58 -3.11
C SER A 76 -7.08 -5.61 -3.04
N GLY A 77 -6.45 -6.75 -3.35
CA GLY A 77 -4.99 -6.91 -3.39
C GLY A 77 -4.34 -6.07 -4.48
N VAL A 78 -4.87 -6.11 -5.70
CA VAL A 78 -4.40 -5.28 -6.82
C VAL A 78 -4.52 -3.80 -6.48
N ARG A 79 -5.61 -3.37 -5.83
CA ARG A 79 -5.78 -1.98 -5.39
C ARG A 79 -4.69 -1.54 -4.41
N LEU A 80 -4.34 -2.39 -3.45
CA LEU A 80 -3.30 -2.10 -2.46
C LEU A 80 -1.93 -1.94 -3.11
N ASP A 81 -1.64 -2.75 -4.14
CA ASP A 81 -0.41 -2.68 -4.90
C ASP A 81 -0.34 -1.46 -5.85
N VAL A 82 -1.42 -1.17 -6.58
CA VAL A 82 -1.48 -0.05 -7.54
C VAL A 82 -1.53 1.29 -6.83
N SER A 83 -2.32 1.35 -5.75
CA SER A 83 -2.66 2.59 -5.05
C SER A 83 -2.47 2.42 -3.54
N PRO A 84 -1.25 2.13 -3.05
CA PRO A 84 -1.01 2.26 -1.62
C PRO A 84 -1.38 3.69 -1.19
N PRO A 85 -1.76 3.90 0.09
CA PRO A 85 -1.92 5.25 0.63
C PRO A 85 -0.65 6.03 0.28
N ARG A 86 -0.76 7.01 -0.63
CA ARG A 86 0.40 7.74 -1.14
C ARG A 86 1.06 8.38 0.05
N ASP A 87 2.32 8.10 0.30
CA ASP A 87 3.06 8.79 1.34
C ASP A 87 3.19 10.28 0.97
N GLU A 88 2.21 11.08 1.38
CA GLU A 88 2.25 12.52 1.20
C GLU A 88 3.45 13.08 1.96
N PRO A 89 4.19 14.01 1.36
CA PRO A 89 5.38 14.55 1.97
C PRO A 89 5.02 15.27 3.27
N LEU A 90 5.86 15.13 4.29
CA LEU A 90 5.72 15.90 5.50
C LEU A 90 6.10 17.35 5.19
N ARG A 91 5.21 18.30 5.50
CA ARG A 91 5.45 19.73 5.25
C ARG A 91 5.79 20.44 6.54
N PHE A 92 7.02 20.93 6.63
CA PHE A 92 7.47 21.78 7.73
C PHE A 92 7.33 23.24 7.30
N ASN A 93 6.35 23.94 7.85
CA ASN A 93 6.20 25.38 7.62
C ASN A 93 7.04 26.14 8.66
N ARG A 94 8.07 26.84 8.19
CA ARG A 94 8.99 27.60 9.06
C ARG A 94 8.37 28.89 9.54
N ALA A 95 7.63 29.59 8.68
CA ALA A 95 6.99 30.86 9.00
C ALA A 95 5.92 30.71 10.09
N ARG A 96 5.21 29.58 10.10
CA ARG A 96 4.16 29.29 11.11
C ARG A 96 4.62 28.39 12.25
N GLN A 97 5.85 27.87 12.20
CA GLN A 97 6.37 26.87 13.16
C GLN A 97 5.39 25.70 13.39
N ARG A 98 4.83 25.17 12.28
CA ARG A 98 3.92 24.02 12.29
C ARG A 98 4.38 22.93 11.34
N ILE A 99 4.07 21.69 11.69
CA ILE A 99 4.33 20.49 10.90
C ILE A 99 2.99 19.94 10.46
N TYR A 100 2.80 19.84 9.15
CA TYR A 100 1.61 19.22 8.58
C TYR A 100 1.96 17.77 8.23
N ALA A 101 1.26 16.85 8.90
CA ALA A 101 1.28 15.43 8.61
C ALA A 101 -0.06 15.03 7.98
N TYR A 102 0.02 14.27 6.90
CA TYR A 102 -1.15 13.78 6.20
C TYR A 102 -1.35 12.31 6.57
N ASN A 103 -2.34 12.04 7.41
CA ASN A 103 -2.64 10.70 7.87
C ASN A 103 -3.71 10.07 6.98
N PHE A 104 -3.44 8.88 6.47
CA PHE A 104 -4.37 8.14 5.63
C PHE A 104 -5.29 7.28 6.48
N ARG A 105 -6.60 7.42 6.29
CA ARG A 105 -7.57 6.48 6.87
C ARG A 105 -7.84 5.38 5.86
N TYR A 106 -7.19 4.24 6.08
CA TYR A 106 -7.34 3.04 5.28
C TYR A 106 -8.53 2.21 5.77
N ARG A 107 -9.41 1.81 4.84
CA ARG A 107 -10.50 0.87 5.11
C ARG A 107 -10.29 -0.39 4.27
N TRP A 108 -9.86 -1.46 4.92
CA TRP A 108 -9.41 -2.69 4.25
C TRP A 108 -10.49 -3.46 3.50
N TRP A 109 -11.75 -3.29 3.89
CA TRP A 109 -12.86 -4.02 3.31
C TRP A 109 -13.49 -3.32 2.10
N ASN A 110 -13.26 -2.01 1.88
CA ASN A 110 -13.90 -1.28 0.78
C ASN A 110 -12.90 -0.91 -0.32
N PRO A 111 -12.79 -1.70 -1.41
CA PRO A 111 -11.90 -1.42 -2.52
C PRO A 111 -12.39 -0.27 -3.43
N PHE A 112 -13.55 0.34 -3.18
CA PHE A 112 -14.05 1.44 -4.02
C PHE A 112 -13.96 2.83 -3.35
N GLU A 113 -13.79 2.88 -2.03
CA GLU A 113 -13.73 4.16 -1.30
C GLU A 113 -12.38 4.85 -1.51
N ARG A 114 -12.38 6.10 -1.98
CA ARG A 114 -11.16 6.89 -2.17
C ARG A 114 -10.41 7.04 -0.84
N TRP A 115 -9.09 6.93 -0.88
CA TRP A 115 -8.24 7.13 0.30
C TRP A 115 -8.50 8.53 0.88
N GLN A 116 -9.08 8.59 2.09
CA GLN A 116 -9.32 9.85 2.77
C GLN A 116 -8.03 10.30 3.46
N VAL A 117 -7.60 11.52 3.13
CA VAL A 117 -6.45 12.17 3.73
C VAL A 117 -6.95 13.11 4.83
N VAL A 118 -6.51 12.86 6.06
CA VAL A 118 -6.81 13.74 7.19
C VAL A 118 -5.56 14.56 7.49
N PRO A 119 -5.55 15.87 7.18
CA PRO A 119 -4.43 16.72 7.54
C PRO A 119 -4.43 16.94 9.06
N VAL A 120 -3.31 16.64 9.70
CA VAL A 120 -3.06 16.90 11.12
C VAL A 120 -1.92 17.91 11.21
N ALA A 121 -2.15 18.98 11.95
CA ALA A 121 -1.13 19.99 12.22
C ALA A 121 -0.59 19.81 13.64
N TYR A 122 0.72 19.71 13.76
CA TYR A 122 1.45 19.69 15.03
C TYR A 122 2.25 20.98 15.19
N ASP A 123 2.25 21.56 16.39
CA ASP A 123 3.13 22.68 16.72
C ASP A 123 4.56 22.17 16.97
N TRP A 124 5.57 22.95 16.56
CA TRP A 124 6.97 22.54 16.67
C TRP A 124 7.43 22.24 18.10
N SER A 125 6.87 22.95 19.09
CA SER A 125 7.22 22.76 20.50
C SER A 125 6.87 21.38 21.04
N GLN A 126 5.91 20.68 20.41
CA GLN A 126 5.45 19.36 20.84
C GLN A 126 6.18 18.21 20.15
N VAL A 127 6.94 18.49 19.08
CA VAL A 127 7.58 17.45 18.27
C VAL A 127 9.07 17.37 18.60
N ARG A 128 9.50 16.21 19.09
CA ARG A 128 10.92 15.89 19.27
C ARG A 128 11.40 15.04 18.09
N ALA A 129 12.52 15.41 17.49
CA ALA A 129 13.14 14.63 16.42
C ALA A 129 13.94 13.48 17.03
N GLU A 130 13.47 12.25 16.84
CA GLU A 130 14.22 11.04 17.16
C GLU A 130 14.79 10.45 15.86
N LYS A 131 16.11 10.24 15.82
CA LYS A 131 16.77 9.58 14.69
C LYS A 131 16.88 8.09 15.01
N TYR A 132 16.11 7.28 14.31
CA TYR A 132 16.26 5.83 14.36
C TYR A 132 17.25 5.38 13.30
N PRO A 133 18.36 4.69 13.65
CA PRO A 133 19.22 4.08 12.66
C PRO A 133 18.43 2.97 11.95
N LEU A 134 18.14 3.14 10.67
CA LEU A 134 17.63 2.05 9.85
C LEU A 134 18.79 1.05 9.67
N MET A 135 18.72 -0.11 10.35
CA MET A 135 19.54 -1.25 10.00
C MET A 135 19.01 -1.86 8.70
N CYS A 136 19.34 -1.24 7.57
CA CYS A 136 19.29 -1.97 6.30
C CYS A 136 20.33 -3.07 6.40
N CYS A 137 19.87 -4.32 6.37
CA CYS A 137 20.65 -5.56 6.48
C CYS A 137 22.11 -5.38 6.03
N ALA A 138 23.02 -5.28 7.00
CA ALA A 138 24.44 -5.33 6.72
C ALA A 138 24.72 -6.71 6.14
N ALA A 139 25.01 -6.78 4.85
CA ALA A 139 25.67 -7.93 4.26
C ALA A 139 27.00 -8.10 5.01
N SER A 140 27.05 -9.08 5.93
CA SER A 140 28.30 -9.51 6.53
C SER A 140 29.11 -10.21 5.45
N GLY A 141 29.88 -9.44 4.69
CA GLY A 141 30.97 -9.95 3.86
C GLY A 141 32.06 -10.46 4.79
N GLY A 142 32.05 -11.77 5.02
CA GLY A 142 33.16 -12.49 5.64
C GLY A 142 34.41 -12.36 4.79
N ARG A 143 35.54 -12.19 5.48
CA ARG A 143 36.90 -12.09 4.93
C ARG A 143 37.31 -13.32 4.14
#